data_AF-A0A7X6I1E2-F1
#
_entry.id   AF-A0A7X6I1E2-F1
#
_cell.length_a   1.000
_cell.length_b   1.000
_cell.length_c   1.000
_cell.angle_alpha   90.00
_cell.angle_beta   90.00
_cell.angle_gamma   90.00
#
_symmetry.space_group_name_H-M   'P 1'
#
loop_
_entity.id
_entity.type
_entity.pdbx_description
1 polymer ?
#
loop_
_entity_poly.entity_id
_entity_poly.type
_entity_poly.pdbx_seq_one_letter_code
_entity_poly.pdbx_strand_id
1 'polypeptide(L)'
;GIDRPEINLPDDVNNVFEEVDTDDPVELAVLADQERGVNAVDEAVTSGDATVPSLRFYLADSALRESADYIVGMHDNNQSFGGTTRYYNRTVEMQSDTAAVTTYCVDASEAYLVHLDSGEQDPESGTYYYMLRQQLAENEVWQTVVIETNEVGDRCGG
;
A
#
# COMPACT_ATOMS: atom_id res chain seq x y z
N GLY A 1 -1.98 -23.68 4.39
CA GLY A 1 -1.50 -22.34 4.00
C GLY A 1 -2.72 -21.47 3.79
N ILE A 2 -2.56 -20.16 3.98
CA ILE A 2 -3.64 -19.18 3.78
C ILE A 2 -3.94 -19.09 2.28
N ASP A 3 -5.22 -19.16 1.90
CA ASP A 3 -5.67 -18.96 0.52
C ASP A 3 -5.78 -17.45 0.26
N ARG A 4 -4.75 -16.89 -0.39
CA ARG A 4 -4.61 -15.46 -0.62
C ARG A 4 -5.17 -15.12 -2.01
N PRO A 5 -5.97 -14.05 -2.15
CA PRO A 5 -6.49 -13.64 -3.45
C PRO A 5 -5.33 -13.25 -4.37
N GLU A 6 -5.49 -13.55 -5.66
CA GLU A 6 -4.60 -13.04 -6.69
C GLU A 6 -4.75 -11.51 -6.78
N ILE A 7 -3.62 -10.83 -6.96
CA ILE A 7 -3.56 -9.37 -7.16
C ILE A 7 -2.97 -9.14 -8.54
N ASN A 8 -3.73 -8.45 -9.40
CA ASN A 8 -3.35 -8.19 -10.78
C ASN A 8 -3.03 -6.72 -10.97
N LEU A 9 -1.75 -6.41 -11.18
CA LEU A 9 -1.30 -5.07 -11.55
C LEU A 9 -0.95 -5.03 -13.04
N PRO A 10 -1.19 -3.89 -13.73
CA PRO A 10 -0.65 -3.67 -15.06
C PRO A 10 0.87 -3.78 -15.10
N ASP A 11 1.44 -4.22 -16.23
CA ASP A 11 2.91 -4.37 -16.41
C ASP A 11 3.72 -3.08 -16.16
N ASP A 12 3.06 -1.94 -16.30
CA ASP A 12 3.62 -0.60 -16.11
C ASP A 12 3.60 -0.14 -14.65
N VAL A 13 2.85 -0.81 -13.76
CA VAL A 13 2.80 -0.47 -12.33
C VAL A 13 3.83 -1.30 -11.57
N ASN A 14 4.86 -0.64 -11.05
CA ASN A 14 6.01 -1.29 -10.43
C ASN A 14 6.23 -0.80 -8.99
N ASN A 15 5.77 -1.58 -8.02
CA ASN A 15 6.02 -1.31 -6.61
C ASN A 15 7.30 -1.99 -6.14
N VAL A 16 8.26 -1.20 -5.66
CA VAL A 16 9.56 -1.68 -5.19
C VAL A 16 9.66 -1.44 -3.68
N PHE A 17 9.58 -2.52 -2.92
CA PHE A 17 9.70 -2.49 -1.46
C PHE A 17 11.12 -2.82 -1.04
N GLU A 18 11.77 -1.92 -0.31
CA GLU A 18 13.10 -2.19 0.24
C GLU A 18 13.05 -3.30 1.30
N GLU A 19 14.10 -4.11 1.35
CA GLU A 19 14.19 -5.16 2.35
C GLU A 19 14.39 -4.57 3.75
N VAL A 20 13.72 -5.17 4.72
CA VAL A 20 13.96 -4.89 6.15
C VAL A 20 14.89 -5.97 6.67
N ASP A 21 15.93 -5.58 7.40
CA ASP A 21 16.89 -6.51 8.00
C ASP A 21 16.27 -7.24 9.20
N THR A 22 15.48 -8.27 8.92
CA THR A 22 14.87 -9.16 9.90
C THR A 22 14.82 -10.60 9.39
N ASP A 23 15.06 -11.55 10.29
CA ASP A 23 14.88 -12.99 10.06
C ASP A 23 13.72 -13.58 10.89
N ASP A 24 12.98 -12.74 11.63
CA ASP A 24 11.82 -13.17 12.40
C ASP A 24 10.63 -13.51 11.47
N PRO A 25 10.09 -14.74 11.52
CA PRO A 25 9.05 -15.16 10.61
C PRO A 25 7.72 -14.42 10.78
N VAL A 26 7.44 -13.87 11.96
CA VAL A 26 6.24 -13.07 12.23
C VAL A 26 6.41 -11.68 11.62
N GLU A 27 7.56 -11.03 11.83
CA GLU A 27 7.85 -9.73 11.21
C GLU A 27 7.84 -9.81 9.68
N LEU A 28 8.43 -10.86 9.11
CA LEU A 28 8.38 -11.13 7.67
C LEU A 28 6.93 -11.32 7.17
N ALA A 29 6.07 -11.96 7.96
CA ALA A 29 4.65 -12.11 7.61
C ALA A 29 3.89 -10.78 7.65
N VAL A 30 4.18 -9.92 8.64
CA VAL A 30 3.62 -8.56 8.73
C VAL A 30 4.01 -7.74 7.50
N LEU A 31 5.30 -7.73 7.15
CA LEU A 31 5.82 -6.99 5.99
C LEU A 31 5.22 -7.49 4.68
N ALA A 32 5.17 -8.81 4.47
CA ALA A 32 4.62 -9.38 3.25
C ALA A 32 3.11 -9.11 3.08
N ASP A 33 2.34 -9.06 4.18
CA ASP A 33 0.92 -8.75 4.11
C ASP A 33 0.65 -7.24 4.00
N GLN A 34 1.53 -6.41 4.57
CA GLN A 34 1.54 -4.97 4.35
C GLN A 34 1.78 -4.62 2.87
N GLU A 35 2.75 -5.26 2.21
CA GLU A 35 3.03 -5.08 0.78
C GLU A 35 1.84 -5.46 -0.09
N ARG A 36 1.20 -6.59 0.22
CA ARG A 36 -0.01 -7.02 -0.49
C ARG A 36 -1.20 -6.09 -0.24
N GLY A 37 -1.29 -5.47 0.93
CA GLY A 37 -2.28 -4.43 1.21
C GLY A 37 -2.11 -3.21 0.31
N VAL A 38 -0.88 -2.76 0.09
CA VAL A 38 -0.58 -1.70 -0.89
C VAL A 38 -0.99 -2.13 -2.30
N ASN A 39 -0.52 -3.29 -2.75
CA ASN A 39 -0.82 -3.79 -4.10
C ASN A 39 -2.34 -4.02 -4.31
N ALA A 40 -3.10 -4.35 -3.26
CA ALA A 40 -4.55 -4.51 -3.34
C ALA A 40 -5.29 -3.18 -3.57
N VAL A 41 -4.80 -2.08 -2.98
CA VAL A 41 -5.31 -0.73 -3.27
C VAL A 41 -4.99 -0.36 -4.72
N ASP A 42 -3.76 -0.64 -5.16
CA ASP A 42 -3.29 -0.32 -6.50
C ASP A 42 -4.02 -1.12 -7.59
N GLU A 43 -4.33 -2.40 -7.33
CA GLU A 43 -5.18 -3.22 -8.19
C GLU A 43 -6.57 -2.60 -8.31
N ALA A 44 -7.18 -2.16 -7.20
CA ALA A 44 -8.50 -1.54 -7.21
C ALA A 44 -8.52 -0.24 -8.02
N VAL A 45 -7.48 0.59 -7.88
CA VAL A 45 -7.32 1.83 -8.68
C VAL A 45 -7.19 1.49 -10.16
N THR A 46 -6.22 0.66 -10.51
CA THR A 46 -5.81 0.41 -11.90
C THR A 46 -6.80 -0.44 -12.70
N SER A 47 -7.56 -1.32 -12.03
CA SER A 47 -8.62 -2.11 -12.66
C SER A 47 -9.92 -1.36 -12.85
N GLY A 48 -10.13 -0.23 -12.16
CA GLY A 48 -11.43 0.43 -12.09
C GLY A 48 -12.45 -0.29 -11.21
N ASP A 49 -12.04 -1.28 -10.40
CA ASP A 49 -12.92 -2.08 -9.55
C ASP A 49 -12.60 -1.89 -8.05
N ALA A 50 -13.40 -1.07 -7.37
CA ALA A 50 -13.30 -0.85 -5.93
C ALA A 50 -13.77 -2.03 -5.06
N THR A 51 -14.13 -3.17 -5.67
CA THR A 51 -14.65 -4.37 -5.00
C THR A 51 -13.75 -5.59 -5.12
N VAL A 52 -12.53 -5.42 -5.61
CA VAL A 52 -11.53 -6.50 -5.71
C VAL A 52 -11.39 -7.26 -4.38
N PRO A 53 -11.34 -8.61 -4.39
CA PRO A 53 -11.31 -9.40 -3.16
C PRO A 53 -10.12 -9.11 -2.26
N SER A 54 -8.97 -8.75 -2.86
CA SER A 54 -7.72 -8.39 -2.20
C SER A 54 -7.87 -7.24 -1.22
N LEU A 55 -8.71 -6.25 -1.53
CA LEU A 55 -8.84 -5.04 -0.72
C LEU A 55 -9.34 -5.34 0.70
N ARG A 56 -10.44 -6.07 0.84
CA ARG A 56 -10.99 -6.48 2.16
C ARG A 56 -10.21 -7.61 2.82
N PHE A 57 -9.36 -8.28 2.05
CA PHE A 57 -8.51 -9.35 2.56
C PHE A 57 -7.33 -8.77 3.35
N TYR A 58 -6.75 -7.66 2.88
CA TYR A 58 -5.56 -7.04 3.48
C TYR A 58 -5.85 -5.76 4.29
N LEU A 59 -7.01 -5.13 4.12
CA LEU A 59 -7.37 -3.92 4.86
C LEU A 59 -8.67 -4.10 5.64
N ALA A 60 -8.71 -3.49 6.81
CA ALA A 60 -9.88 -3.43 7.68
C ALA A 60 -10.02 -2.05 8.33
N ASP A 61 -11.10 -1.86 9.08
CA ASP A 61 -11.37 -0.66 9.89
C ASP A 61 -11.20 0.68 9.16
N SER A 62 -10.44 1.62 9.71
CA SER A 62 -10.31 2.97 9.12
C SER A 62 -9.43 2.94 7.88
N ALA A 63 -8.38 2.11 7.86
CA ALA A 63 -7.56 1.91 6.67
C ALA A 63 -8.38 1.48 5.46
N LEU A 64 -9.29 0.50 5.62
CA LEU A 64 -10.16 0.08 4.51
C LEU A 64 -11.08 1.21 4.01
N ARG A 65 -11.60 2.05 4.93
CA ARG A 65 -12.46 3.18 4.55
C ARG A 65 -11.68 4.25 3.81
N GLU A 66 -10.53 4.65 4.33
CA GLU A 66 -9.66 5.66 3.74
C GLU A 66 -9.13 5.22 2.37
N SER A 67 -8.73 3.95 2.23
CA SER A 67 -8.34 3.40 0.93
C SER A 67 -9.50 3.36 -0.06
N ALA A 68 -10.71 3.00 0.38
CA ALA A 68 -11.89 3.02 -0.49
C ALA A 68 -12.22 4.46 -0.96
N ASP A 69 -12.12 5.46 -0.08
CA ASP A 69 -12.32 6.86 -0.43
C ASP A 69 -11.28 7.34 -1.45
N TYR A 70 -10.01 6.94 -1.30
CA TYR A 70 -8.96 7.22 -2.27
C TYR A 70 -9.24 6.58 -3.64
N ILE A 71 -9.59 5.28 -3.66
CA ILE A 71 -9.92 4.54 -4.90
C ILE A 71 -11.08 5.22 -5.63
N VAL A 72 -12.18 5.52 -4.91
CA VAL A 72 -13.34 6.22 -5.48
C VAL A 72 -12.93 7.58 -6.01
N GLY A 73 -12.08 8.32 -5.28
CA GLY A 73 -11.55 9.60 -5.76
C GLY A 73 -10.80 9.48 -7.09
N MET A 74 -9.93 8.48 -7.24
CA MET A 74 -9.23 8.22 -8.50
C MET A 74 -10.21 7.91 -9.63
N HIS A 75 -11.19 7.04 -9.38
CA HIS A 75 -12.20 6.66 -10.38
C HIS A 75 -13.12 7.82 -10.77
N ASP A 76 -13.58 8.63 -9.81
CA ASP A 76 -14.43 9.80 -10.05
C ASP A 76 -13.71 10.88 -10.87
N ASN A 77 -12.39 11.00 -10.71
CA ASN A 77 -11.55 11.87 -11.54
C ASN A 77 -11.11 11.21 -12.86
N ASN A 78 -11.57 9.98 -13.13
CA ASN A 78 -11.20 9.17 -14.29
C ASN A 78 -9.68 9.02 -14.44
N GLN A 79 -9.03 8.72 -13.32
CA GLN A 79 -7.58 8.63 -13.17
C GLN A 79 -7.13 7.21 -12.83
N SER A 80 -5.94 6.89 -13.30
CA SER A 80 -5.11 5.73 -12.89
C SER A 80 -3.67 6.22 -12.70
N PHE A 81 -2.73 5.31 -12.50
CA PHE A 81 -1.31 5.62 -12.48
C PHE A 81 -0.47 4.50 -13.12
N GLY A 82 0.80 4.80 -13.35
CA GLY A 82 1.82 3.89 -13.87
C GLY A 82 3.22 4.31 -13.41
N GLY A 83 4.23 3.57 -13.84
CA GLY A 83 5.63 3.80 -13.47
C GLY A 83 6.05 3.08 -12.19
N THR A 84 7.11 3.60 -11.57
CA THR A 84 7.76 2.98 -10.40
C THR A 84 7.50 3.77 -9.13
N THR A 85 6.99 3.08 -8.11
CA THR A 85 6.84 3.62 -6.75
C THR A 85 7.77 2.86 -5.81
N ARG A 86 8.65 3.58 -5.12
CA ARG A 86 9.61 3.00 -4.17
C ARG A 86 9.13 3.18 -2.74
N TYR A 87 9.13 2.10 -1.98
CA TYR A 87 8.80 2.07 -0.55
C TYR A 87 10.09 1.79 0.23
N TYR A 88 10.66 2.83 0.84
CA TYR A 88 12.01 2.83 1.40
C TYR A 88 12.03 3.21 2.88
N ASN A 89 13.18 3.04 3.55
CA ASN A 89 13.31 3.24 5.00
C ASN A 89 12.22 2.48 5.79
N ARG A 90 11.94 1.24 5.34
CA ARG A 90 10.88 0.41 5.89
C ARG A 90 11.26 -0.10 7.29
N THR A 91 10.31 -0.10 8.21
CA THR A 91 10.47 -0.68 9.55
C THR A 91 9.26 -1.52 9.93
N VAL A 92 9.47 -2.45 10.85
CA VAL A 92 8.43 -3.22 11.52
C VAL A 92 8.74 -3.27 13.01
N GLU A 93 7.72 -3.06 13.84
CA GLU A 93 7.81 -3.12 15.29
C GLU A 93 6.60 -3.88 15.86
N MET A 94 6.85 -5.03 16.47
CA MET A 94 5.81 -5.81 17.12
C MET A 94 5.35 -5.11 18.41
N GLN A 95 4.04 -4.84 18.51
CA GLN A 95 3.42 -4.26 19.69
C GLN A 95 2.87 -5.35 20.63
N SER A 96 2.52 -6.50 20.06
CA SER A 96 2.11 -7.74 20.75
C SER A 96 2.12 -8.89 19.74
N ASP A 97 1.75 -10.10 20.19
CA ASP A 97 1.62 -11.28 19.33
C ASP A 97 0.58 -11.11 18.19
N THR A 98 -0.33 -10.13 18.31
CA THR A 98 -1.43 -9.91 17.35
C THR A 98 -1.49 -8.47 16.81
N ALA A 99 -0.50 -7.62 17.13
CA ALA A 99 -0.47 -6.24 16.68
C ALA A 99 0.95 -5.80 16.35
N ALA A 100 1.11 -5.10 15.24
CA ALA A 100 2.38 -4.57 14.78
C ALA A 100 2.19 -3.14 14.25
N VAL A 101 3.30 -2.41 14.17
CA VAL A 101 3.39 -1.12 13.49
C VAL A 101 4.46 -1.22 12.44
N THR A 102 4.16 -0.82 11.21
CA THR A 102 5.17 -0.63 10.16
C THR A 102 5.25 0.83 9.79
N THR A 103 6.43 1.27 9.37
CA THR A 103 6.60 2.59 8.78
C THR A 103 7.37 2.48 7.48
N TYR A 104 7.11 3.41 6.56
CA TYR A 104 7.88 3.52 5.33
C TYR A 104 7.77 4.93 4.73
N CYS A 105 8.74 5.27 3.91
CA CYS A 105 8.68 6.40 3.02
C CYS A 105 8.30 5.94 1.61
N VAL A 106 7.56 6.77 0.89
CA VAL A 106 7.19 6.55 -0.52
C VAL A 106 7.90 7.59 -1.36
N ASP A 107 8.59 7.14 -2.40
CA ASP A 107 9.12 7.97 -3.49
C ASP A 107 8.40 7.58 -4.79
N ALA A 108 7.59 8.51 -5.28
CA ALA A 108 6.81 8.36 -6.51
C ALA A 108 7.40 9.21 -7.66
N SER A 109 8.66 9.66 -7.56
CA SER A 109 9.29 10.51 -8.59
C SER A 109 9.47 9.83 -9.96
N GLU A 110 9.38 8.49 -10.01
CA GLU A 110 9.37 7.68 -11.22
C GLU A 110 7.97 7.15 -11.60
N ALA A 111 6.93 7.60 -10.90
CA ALA A 111 5.53 7.30 -11.19
C ALA A 111 4.86 8.47 -11.92
N TYR A 112 3.70 8.20 -12.49
CA TYR A 112 2.89 9.22 -13.15
C TYR A 112 1.40 8.90 -13.01
N LEU A 113 0.61 9.97 -12.91
CA LEU A 113 -0.84 9.91 -12.97
C LEU A 113 -1.29 9.84 -14.44
N VAL A 114 -2.30 9.04 -14.72
CA VAL A 114 -2.88 8.85 -16.05
C VAL A 114 -4.32 9.37 -16.05
N HIS A 115 -4.63 10.35 -16.90
CA HIS A 115 -6.02 10.77 -17.14
C HIS A 115 -6.61 9.91 -18.24
N LEU A 116 -7.57 9.05 -17.91
CA LEU A 116 -8.07 8.00 -18.81
C LEU A 116 -8.85 8.56 -20.02
N ASP A 117 -9.45 9.75 -19.89
CA ASP A 117 -10.17 10.40 -20.99
C ASP A 117 -9.26 10.89 -22.11
N SER A 118 -8.09 11.44 -21.76
CA SER A 118 -7.15 12.06 -22.70
C SER A 118 -5.95 11.17 -23.01
N GLY A 119 -5.61 10.22 -22.13
CA GLY A 119 -4.36 9.49 -22.12
C GLY A 119 -3.15 10.34 -21.68
N GLU A 120 -3.39 11.54 -21.14
CA GLU A 120 -2.34 12.41 -20.63
C GLU A 120 -1.68 11.82 -19.38
N GLN A 121 -0.36 11.93 -19.31
CA GLN A 121 0.45 11.47 -18.20
C GLN A 121 1.09 12.67 -17.50
N ASP A 122 0.78 12.82 -16.21
CA ASP A 122 1.36 13.86 -15.37
C ASP A 122 2.39 13.21 -14.42
N PRO A 123 3.66 13.67 -14.43
CA PRO A 123 4.66 13.16 -13.50
C PRO A 123 4.20 13.33 -12.05
N GLU A 124 4.41 12.30 -11.25
CA GLU A 124 4.25 12.39 -9.81
C GLU A 124 5.58 12.84 -9.18
N SER A 125 5.52 13.62 -8.10
CA SER A 125 6.73 14.20 -7.51
C SER A 125 6.67 14.29 -5.98
N GLY A 126 5.89 13.41 -5.37
CA GLY A 126 5.69 13.38 -3.93
C GLY A 126 6.65 12.43 -3.22
N THR A 127 7.17 12.89 -2.09
CA THR A 127 7.71 12.00 -1.05
C THR A 127 6.71 12.00 0.10
N TYR A 128 6.40 10.84 0.67
CA TYR A 128 5.43 10.71 1.75
C TYR A 128 5.95 9.81 2.85
N TYR A 129 5.59 10.09 4.11
CA TYR A 129 5.86 9.19 5.24
C TYR A 129 4.55 8.57 5.74
N TYR A 130 4.53 7.25 5.82
CA TYR A 130 3.41 6.49 6.36
C TYR A 130 3.80 5.73 7.62
N MET A 131 2.92 5.80 8.62
CA MET A 131 2.87 4.86 9.74
C MET A 131 1.59 4.06 9.60
N LEU A 132 1.68 2.74 9.72
CA LEU A 132 0.56 1.83 9.59
C LEU A 132 0.48 0.97 10.83
N ARG A 133 -0.74 0.68 11.26
CA ARG A 133 -0.99 -0.33 12.28
C ARG A 133 -1.58 -1.57 11.63
N GLN A 134 -0.98 -2.71 11.93
CA GLN A 134 -1.48 -4.02 11.54
C GLN A 134 -2.08 -4.75 12.74
N GLN A 135 -3.12 -5.52 12.47
CA GLN A 135 -3.76 -6.42 13.42
C GLN A 135 -3.85 -7.81 12.77
N LEU A 136 -3.50 -8.85 13.52
CA LEU A 136 -3.67 -10.23 13.07
C LEU A 136 -5.16 -10.58 13.09
N ALA A 137 -5.70 -10.95 11.93
CA ALA A 137 -7.09 -11.38 11.78
C ALA A 137 -7.27 -12.88 12.06
N GLU A 138 -8.52 -13.33 12.20
CA GLU A 138 -8.84 -14.73 12.50
C GLU A 138 -8.39 -15.71 11.40
N ASN A 139 -8.23 -15.24 10.16
CA ASN A 139 -7.70 -15.99 9.04
C ASN A 139 -6.15 -16.02 8.99
N GLU A 140 -5.49 -15.60 10.07
CA GLU A 140 -4.04 -15.55 10.23
C GLU A 140 -3.33 -14.57 9.27
N VAL A 141 -4.07 -13.62 8.69
CA VAL A 141 -3.53 -12.55 7.83
C VAL A 141 -3.32 -11.29 8.68
N TRP A 142 -2.20 -10.62 8.47
CA TRP A 142 -1.98 -9.30 9.05
C TRP A 142 -2.71 -8.26 8.21
N GLN A 143 -3.78 -7.67 8.75
CA GLN A 143 -4.54 -6.64 8.08
C GLN A 143 -4.09 -5.25 8.53
N THR A 144 -3.91 -4.33 7.58
CA THR A 144 -3.76 -2.91 7.89
C THR A 144 -5.11 -2.37 8.38
N VAL A 145 -5.13 -1.85 9.61
CA VAL A 145 -6.35 -1.33 10.26
C VAL A 145 -6.35 0.19 10.41
N VAL A 146 -5.17 0.81 10.42
CA VAL A 146 -4.97 2.26 10.47
C VAL A 146 -3.83 2.66 9.53
N ILE A 147 -4.03 3.76 8.80
CA ILE A 147 -3.02 4.42 7.99
C ILE A 147 -2.89 5.85 8.50
N GLU A 148 -1.67 6.29 8.81
CA GLU A 148 -1.39 7.66 9.22
C GLU A 148 -0.32 8.25 8.31
N THR A 149 -0.70 9.30 7.58
CA THR A 149 0.24 10.13 6.82
C THR A 149 0.73 11.26 7.72
N ASN A 150 2.05 11.46 7.80
CA ASN A 150 2.63 12.61 8.50
C ASN A 150 3.41 13.50 7.51
N GLU A 151 3.67 14.75 7.90
CA GLU A 151 4.60 15.60 7.16
C GLU A 151 5.97 14.91 7.04
N VAL A 152 6.50 14.89 5.82
CA VAL A 152 7.73 14.20 5.40
C VAL A 152 8.92 14.53 6.32
N GLY A 153 9.03 15.80 6.74
CA GLY A 153 10.05 16.31 7.65
C GLY A 153 11.44 15.72 7.38
N ASP A 154 12.17 15.40 8.44
CA ASP A 154 13.46 14.69 8.36
C ASP A 154 13.30 13.16 8.27
N ARG A 155 12.06 12.62 8.30
CA ARG A 155 11.83 11.16 8.41
C ARG A 155 12.16 10.40 7.13
N CYS A 156 12.01 11.06 6.00
CA CYS A 156 12.32 10.53 4.68
C CYS A 156 13.61 11.10 4.08
N GLY A 157 14.35 11.89 4.86
CA GLY A 157 15.64 12.45 4.49
C GLY A 157 16.75 11.41 4.63
N GLY A 158 17.51 11.21 3.55
CA GLY A 158 18.77 10.47 3.50
C GLY A 158 19.91 11.39 3.05
#